data_AF-A0A949ZMW5-F1
#
_entry.id   AF-A0A949ZMW5-F1
#
_cell.length_a   1.000
_cell.length_b   1.000
_cell.length_c   1.000
_cell.angle_alpha   90.00
_cell.angle_beta   90.00
_cell.angle_gamma   90.00
#
_symmetry.space_group_name_H-M   'P 1'
#
loop_
_entity.id
_entity.type
_entity.pdbx_description
1 polymer ?
#
loop_
_entity_poly.entity_id
_entity_poly.type
_entity_poly.pdbx_seq_one_letter_code
_entity_poly.pdbx_strand_id
1 'polypeptide(L)'
;MATNLDLDPRLIEEAREAGGYKTKKEAVTAALQEFVRRRKQMKIIDLFGSIDFDPAYDYKAARQLKRSPIAARPARRSMAGRKRGNSRPA
;
A
#
# COMPACT_ATOMS: atom_id res chain seq x y z
N MET A 1 10.61 21.67 8.17
CA MET A 1 10.57 22.95 8.89
C MET A 1 9.34 22.98 9.77
N ALA A 2 9.41 23.63 10.94
CA ALA A 2 8.24 23.90 11.75
C ALA A 2 7.63 25.23 11.28
N THR A 3 6.45 25.17 10.68
CA THR A 3 5.68 26.37 10.34
C THR A 3 4.70 26.57 11.47
N ASN A 4 4.72 27.74 12.11
CA ASN A 4 3.78 28.06 13.18
C ASN A 4 2.43 28.38 12.51
N LEU A 5 1.62 27.35 12.33
CA LEU A 5 0.27 27.45 11.79
C LEU A 5 -0.69 27.37 12.97
N ASP A 6 -1.58 28.35 13.07
CA ASP A 6 -2.63 28.35 14.09
C ASP A 6 -3.70 27.33 13.68
N LEU A 7 -3.56 26.11 14.18
CA LEU A 7 -4.43 24.97 13.89
C LEU A 7 -5.22 24.64 15.15
N ASP A 8 -6.50 24.34 14.97
CA ASP A 8 -7.34 23.92 16.09
C ASP A 8 -6.78 22.61 16.70
N PRO A 9 -6.34 22.63 17.98
CA PRO A 9 -5.77 21.47 18.64
C PRO A 9 -6.75 20.30 18.76
N ARG A 10 -8.07 20.56 18.78
CA ARG A 10 -9.10 19.53 18.85
C ARG A 10 -9.15 18.71 17.57
N LEU A 11 -9.10 19.39 16.43
CA LEU A 11 -9.08 18.79 15.10
C LEU A 11 -7.84 17.92 14.88
N ILE A 12 -6.69 18.33 15.43
CA ILE A 12 -5.46 17.54 15.36
C ILE A 12 -5.58 16.25 16.20
N GLU A 13 -6.19 16.32 17.38
CA GLU A 13 -6.41 15.12 18.20
C GLU A 13 -7.43 14.19 17.55
N GLU A 14 -8.53 14.70 17.00
CA GLU A 14 -9.49 13.90 16.25
C GLU A 14 -8.82 13.19 15.06
N ALA A 15 -8.00 13.90 14.29
CA ALA A 15 -7.24 13.31 13.19
C ALA A 15 -6.22 12.25 13.67
N ARG A 16 -5.61 12.47 14.84
CA ARG A 16 -4.67 11.53 15.45
C ARG A 16 -5.38 10.25 15.90
N GLU A 17 -6.51 10.38 16.57
CA GLU A 17 -7.33 9.26 17.05
C GLU A 17 -7.95 8.49 15.89
N ALA A 18 -8.57 9.18 14.94
CA ALA A 18 -9.17 8.56 13.75
C ALA A 18 -8.14 7.84 12.87
N GLY A 19 -6.92 8.40 12.77
CA GLY A 19 -5.83 7.82 11.99
C GLY A 19 -4.91 6.86 12.75
N GLY A 20 -5.10 6.69 14.06
CA GLY A 20 -4.26 5.83 14.90
C GLY A 20 -2.80 6.28 15.00
N TYR A 21 -2.52 7.58 14.87
CA TYR A 21 -1.17 8.11 14.84
C TYR A 21 -0.58 8.32 16.23
N LYS A 22 0.74 8.13 16.37
CA LYS A 22 1.43 8.31 17.65
C LYS A 22 1.65 9.78 17.96
N THR A 23 1.92 10.58 16.94
CA THR A 23 2.23 12.01 17.11
C THR A 23 1.27 12.92 16.34
N LYS A 24 1.07 14.13 16.85
CA LYS A 24 0.32 15.21 16.19
C LYS A 24 0.87 15.53 14.81
N LYS A 25 2.20 15.54 14.68
CA LYS A 25 2.90 15.82 13.42
C LYS A 25 2.59 14.77 12.35
N GLU A 26 2.61 13.48 12.72
CA GLU A 26 2.25 12.40 11.80
C GLU A 26 0.79 12.51 11.36
N ALA A 27 -0.13 12.79 12.30
CA ALA A 27 -1.55 12.97 11.99
C ALA A 27 -1.77 14.11 10.98
N VAL A 28 -1.16 15.28 11.22
CA VAL A 28 -1.25 16.43 10.31
C VAL A 28 -0.65 16.10 8.94
N THR A 29 0.51 15.44 8.92
CA THR A 29 1.19 15.09 7.66
C THR A 29 0.34 14.12 6.82
N ALA A 30 -0.21 13.09 7.47
CA ALA A 30 -1.05 12.11 6.81
C ALA A 30 -2.37 12.71 6.32
N ALA A 31 -3.02 13.55 7.14
CA ALA A 31 -4.25 14.23 6.76
C ALA A 31 -4.05 15.11 5.51
N LEU A 32 -2.94 15.86 5.43
CA LEU A 32 -2.62 16.68 4.26
C LEU A 32 -2.34 15.81 3.02
N GLN A 33 -1.59 14.71 3.18
CA GLN A 33 -1.35 13.77 2.08
C GLN A 33 -2.65 13.17 1.53
N GLU A 34 -3.55 12.76 2.42
CA GLU A 34 -4.85 12.21 2.05
C GLU A 34 -5.72 13.25 1.36
N PHE A 35 -5.78 14.47 1.89
CA PHE A 35 -6.52 15.58 1.29
C PHE A 35 -6.06 15.85 -0.15
N VAL A 36 -4.75 15.96 -0.36
CA VAL A 36 -4.17 16.17 -1.70
C VAL A 36 -4.46 14.97 -2.60
N ARG A 37 -4.31 13.74 -2.11
CA ARG A 37 -4.59 12.53 -2.88
C ARG A 37 -6.05 12.47 -3.32
N ARG A 38 -6.99 12.75 -2.41
CA ARG A 38 -8.43 12.75 -2.69
C ARG A 38 -8.78 13.80 -3.75
N ARG A 39 -8.20 15.01 -3.66
CA ARG A 39 -8.38 16.07 -4.65
C ARG A 39 -7.83 15.68 -6.02
N LYS A 40 -6.66 15.02 -6.07
CA LYS A 40 -6.09 14.50 -7.32
C LYS A 40 -6.96 13.38 -7.93
N GLN A 41 -7.47 12.47 -7.11
CA GLN A 41 -8.37 11.40 -7.57
C GLN A 41 -9.68 11.95 -8.15
N MET A 42 -10.23 13.04 -7.60
CA MET A 42 -11.46 13.63 -8.16
C MET A 42 -11.30 14.12 -9.60
N LYS A 43 -10.07 14.41 -10.06
CA LYS A 43 -9.81 14.74 -11.48
C LYS A 43 -10.10 13.59 -12.44
N ILE A 44 -10.27 12.36 -11.94
CA ILE A 44 -10.74 11.23 -12.77
C ILE A 44 -12.14 11.51 -13.31
N ILE A 45 -12.96 12.27 -12.58
CA ILE A 45 -14.30 12.66 -13.04
C ILE A 45 -14.21 13.45 -14.35
N ASP A 46 -13.19 14.31 -14.48
CA ASP A 46 -12.96 15.12 -15.68
C ASP A 46 -12.64 14.26 -16.93
N LEU A 47 -12.21 13.00 -16.72
CA LEU A 47 -11.90 12.06 -17.80
C LEU A 47 -13.13 11.27 -18.29
N PHE A 48 -14.27 11.35 -17.59
CA PHE A 48 -15.48 10.68 -18.04
C PHE A 48 -15.99 11.33 -19.33
N GLY A 49 -16.20 10.51 -20.36
CA GLY A 49 -16.67 10.98 -21.67
C GLY A 49 -15.58 11.58 -22.56
N SER A 50 -14.34 11.74 -22.07
CA SER A 50 -13.21 12.19 -22.88
C SER A 50 -12.33 11.04 -23.40
N ILE A 51 -12.62 9.80 -22.99
CA ILE A 51 -11.84 8.62 -23.36
C ILE A 51 -12.64 7.83 -24.39
N ASP A 52 -12.08 7.72 -25.59
CA ASP A 52 -12.56 6.79 -26.60
C ASP A 52 -12.04 5.39 -26.31
N PHE A 53 -12.95 4.45 -26.07
CA PHE A 53 -12.61 3.04 -25.87
C PHE A 53 -12.64 2.33 -27.22
N ASP A 54 -11.65 1.45 -27.45
CA ASP A 54 -11.65 0.56 -28.61
C ASP A 54 -12.88 -0.38 -28.52
N PRO A 55 -13.76 -0.40 -29.53
CA PRO A 55 -14.93 -1.29 -29.57
C PRO A 55 -14.58 -2.78 -29.44
N ALA A 56 -13.36 -3.18 -29.82
CA ALA A 56 -12.89 -4.56 -29.70
C ALA A 56 -12.35 -4.90 -28.30
N TYR A 57 -12.27 -3.93 -27.38
CA TYR A 57 -11.73 -4.15 -26.04
C TYR A 57 -12.73 -4.85 -25.11
N ASP A 58 -12.47 -6.13 -24.81
CA ASP A 58 -13.25 -6.89 -23.82
C ASP A 58 -12.68 -6.75 -22.40
N TYR A 59 -13.24 -5.82 -21.63
CA TYR A 59 -12.89 -5.62 -20.22
C TYR A 59 -13.28 -6.80 -19.30
N LYS A 60 -14.19 -7.70 -19.72
CA LYS A 60 -14.56 -8.89 -18.95
C LYS A 60 -13.51 -9.99 -19.09
N ALA A 61 -12.92 -10.17 -20.26
CA ALA A 61 -11.76 -11.06 -20.46
C ALA A 61 -10.58 -10.63 -19.57
N ALA A 62 -10.27 -9.32 -19.53
CA ALA A 62 -9.23 -8.77 -18.66
C ALA A 62 -9.49 -9.03 -17.15
N ARG A 63 -10.75 -8.99 -16.71
CA ARG A 63 -11.14 -9.25 -15.31
C ARG A 63 -11.05 -10.73 -14.92
N GLN A 64 -11.31 -11.64 -15.87
CA GLN A 64 -11.24 -13.08 -15.64
C GLN A 64 -9.81 -13.61 -15.56
N LEU A 65 -8.83 -12.83 -16.01
CA LEU A 65 -7.41 -13.06 -15.76
C LEU A 65 -7.11 -12.84 -14.25
N LYS A 66 -7.68 -13.68 -13.38
CA LYS A 66 -7.39 -13.69 -11.95
C LYS A 66 -5.92 -14.06 -11.77
N ARG A 67 -5.14 -13.06 -11.33
CA ARG A 67 -3.91 -13.16 -10.56
C ARG A 67 -3.12 -14.43 -10.87
N SER A 68 -2.21 -14.34 -11.83
CA SER A 68 -1.07 -15.27 -11.84
C SER A 68 -0.53 -15.29 -10.40
N PRO A 69 -0.50 -16.45 -9.72
CA PRO A 69 0.11 -16.50 -8.40
C PRO A 69 1.50 -15.95 -8.61
N ILE A 70 1.86 -14.90 -7.87
CA ILE A 70 3.26 -14.45 -7.76
C ILE A 70 4.06 -15.74 -7.61
N ALA A 71 4.78 -16.10 -8.65
CA ALA A 71 5.29 -17.46 -8.85
C ALA A 71 5.89 -17.94 -7.54
N ALA A 72 5.43 -19.10 -7.07
CA ALA A 72 5.88 -19.75 -5.86
C ALA A 72 7.41 -19.64 -5.79
N ARG A 73 7.92 -18.67 -5.02
CA ARG A 73 9.35 -18.52 -4.80
C ARG A 73 9.73 -19.78 -4.04
N PRO A 74 10.55 -20.70 -4.60
CA PRO A 74 10.89 -21.89 -3.88
C PRO A 74 11.58 -21.45 -2.59
N ALA A 75 11.04 -21.90 -1.45
CA ALA A 75 11.65 -21.67 -0.15
C ALA A 75 13.11 -22.11 -0.26
N ARG A 76 14.05 -21.20 0.03
CA ARG A 76 15.48 -21.53 0.08
C ARG A 76 15.62 -22.77 0.97
N ARG A 77 15.94 -23.90 0.34
CA ARG A 77 16.19 -25.17 1.02
C ARG A 77 17.35 -24.92 1.98
N SER A 78 17.02 -24.81 3.26
CA SER A 78 17.98 -24.73 4.36
C SER A 78 18.90 -25.95 4.29
N MET A 79 20.10 -25.77 3.74
CA MET A 79 21.22 -26.72 3.85
C MET A 79 21.85 -26.58 5.24
N ALA A 80 21.09 -26.90 6.29
CA ALA A 80 21.60 -27.01 7.65
C ALA A 80 21.24 -28.40 8.17
N GLY A 81 22.14 -29.36 7.98
CA GLY A 81 21.89 -30.72 8.47
C GLY A 81 22.81 -31.82 7.94
N ARG A 82 24.01 -31.53 7.44
CA ARG A 82 25.02 -32.58 7.22
C ARG A 82 25.71 -32.86 8.56
N LYS A 83 25.01 -33.51 9.50
CA LYS A 83 25.66 -34.14 10.67
C LYS A 83 26.55 -35.25 10.12
N ARG A 84 27.87 -35.02 10.17
CA ARG A 84 28.88 -36.06 10.01
C ARG A 84 28.65 -37.08 11.12
N GLY A 85 28.16 -38.27 10.76
CA GLY A 85 28.25 -39.43 11.62
C GLY A 85 29.72 -39.79 11.78
N ASN A 86 30.25 -39.62 12.99
CA ASN A 86 31.50 -40.24 13.38
C ASN A 86 31.14 -41.44 14.25
N SER A 87 31.12 -42.61 13.63
CA SER A 87 31.00 -43.90 14.27
C SER A 87 32.33 -44.29 14.93
N ARG A 88 32.33 -44.35 16.27
CA ARG A 88 33.10 -45.31 17.10
C ARG A 88 32.04 -46.04 17.93
N PRO A 89 32.09 -47.37 18.14
CA PRO A 89 33.22 -48.10 18.76
C PRO A 89 33.45 -49.46 18.02
N ALA A 90 34.28 -50.42 18.42
CA ALA A 90 35.17 -50.71 19.55
C ALA A 90 36.43 -51.39 18.99
#